data_AF-A0A2T6DLT7-F1
#
_entry.id   AF-A0A2T6DLT7-F1
#
_cell.length_a   1.000
_cell.length_b   1.000
_cell.length_c   1.000
_cell.angle_alpha   90.00
_cell.angle_beta   90.00
_cell.angle_gamma   90.00
#
_symmetry.space_group_name_H-M   'P 1'
#
loop_
_entity.id
_entity.type
_entity.pdbx_description
1 polymer ?
#
loop_
_entity_poly.entity_id
_entity_poly.type
_entity_poly.pdbx_seq_one_letter_code
_entity_poly.pdbx_strand_id
1 'polypeptide(L)'
;MLPHVDASMIGIDFPESITEEQFREVGSLIAGVQRSLPWYWGDWLAFASQSATRAGRNARMHIDDGPALYHLAEELSHLSYQTLRNYKSVCEAIPLYRRKYSLSFTHHQIVANIPDPAEQDNWLDEAEKKGWSVSELRMAIRLAYRTEEPVEGRDDGSRRSQILREMESLASLLKKERVEDLPPATQDVWMEQLKPIVATYEILCELRE
;
A
#
# COMPACT_ATOMS: atom_id res chain seq x y z
N MET A 1 27.13 4.04 0.50
CA MET A 1 28.12 4.93 1.14
C MET A 1 27.86 6.32 0.62
N LEU A 2 27.73 7.32 1.50
CA LEU A 2 27.56 8.72 1.06
C LEU A 2 28.94 9.25 0.63
N PRO A 3 29.06 9.91 -0.53
CA PRO A 3 30.33 10.45 -0.98
C PRO A 3 30.73 11.65 -0.12
N HIS A 4 32.04 11.94 -0.05
CA HIS A 4 32.64 13.12 0.61
C HIS A 4 32.53 13.18 2.15
N VAL A 5 31.81 12.26 2.78
CA VAL A 5 31.56 12.24 4.23
C VAL A 5 31.80 10.86 4.82
N ASP A 6 32.06 10.79 6.13
CA ASP A 6 31.99 9.53 6.86
C ASP A 6 30.59 9.36 7.43
N ALA A 7 29.94 8.23 7.14
CA ALA A 7 28.54 8.00 7.47
C ALA A 7 28.35 6.67 8.19
N SER A 8 27.61 6.73 9.29
CA SER A 8 27.21 5.57 10.11
C SER A 8 25.69 5.49 10.24
N MET A 9 25.20 4.47 10.94
CA MET A 9 23.76 4.33 11.24
C MET A 9 23.22 5.42 12.16
N ILE A 10 24.08 6.14 12.87
CA ILE A 10 23.68 7.14 13.89
C ILE A 10 24.02 8.58 13.51
N GLY A 11 24.65 8.80 12.36
CA GLY A 11 25.03 10.15 11.96
C GLY A 11 26.02 10.20 10.80
N ILE A 12 26.25 11.43 10.34
CA ILE A 12 27.19 11.78 9.28
C ILE A 12 28.20 12.76 9.88
N ASP A 13 29.49 12.47 9.72
CA ASP A 13 30.58 13.38 10.05
C ASP A 13 31.03 14.12 8.79
N PHE A 14 31.03 15.45 8.87
CA PHE A 14 31.35 16.33 7.75
C PHE A 14 32.76 16.88 7.93
N PRO A 15 33.66 16.71 6.94
CA PRO A 15 34.99 17.30 7.03
C PRO A 15 34.93 18.82 6.94
N GLU A 16 35.79 19.53 7.66
CA GLU A 16 35.87 21.00 7.61
C GLU A 16 36.17 21.54 6.19
N SER A 17 36.78 20.71 5.33
CA SER A 17 37.11 21.03 3.95
C SER A 17 35.95 20.86 2.96
N ILE A 18 34.76 20.45 3.41
CA ILE A 18 33.63 20.20 2.51
C ILE A 18 33.22 21.48 1.77
N THR A 19 32.97 21.35 0.46
CA THR A 19 32.46 22.45 -0.35
C THR A 19 30.93 22.51 -0.31
N GLU A 20 30.35 23.66 -0.67
CA GLU A 20 28.89 23.80 -0.79
C GLU A 20 28.30 22.81 -1.80
N GLU A 21 28.99 22.55 -2.91
CA GLU A 21 28.55 21.60 -3.94
C GLU A 21 28.48 20.17 -3.39
N GLN A 22 29.54 19.73 -2.70
CA GLN A 22 29.58 18.40 -2.07
C GLN A 22 28.50 18.26 -0.99
N PHE A 23 28.28 19.30 -0.19
CA PHE A 23 27.23 19.32 0.82
C PHE A 23 25.84 19.16 0.20
N ARG A 24 25.57 19.86 -0.93
CA ARG A 24 24.31 19.74 -1.69
C ARG A 24 24.15 18.35 -2.32
N GLU A 25 25.22 17.75 -2.80
CA GLU A 25 25.20 16.39 -3.35
C GLU A 25 24.79 15.36 -2.28
N VAL A 26 25.43 15.41 -1.10
CA VAL A 26 25.09 14.56 0.06
C VAL A 26 23.63 14.75 0.45
N GLY A 27 23.16 15.99 0.58
CA GLY A 27 21.76 16.30 0.90
C GLY A 27 20.78 15.75 -0.15
N SER A 28 21.14 15.81 -1.43
CA SER A 28 20.32 15.29 -2.54
C SER A 28 20.19 13.77 -2.48
N LEU A 29 21.28 13.06 -2.15
CA LEU A 29 21.27 11.60 -1.95
C LEU A 29 20.41 11.19 -0.75
N ILE A 30 20.57 11.88 0.39
CA ILE A 30 19.74 11.63 1.58
C ILE A 30 18.25 11.80 1.23
N ALA A 31 17.91 12.91 0.57
CA ALA A 31 16.52 13.17 0.17
C ALA A 31 16.01 12.13 -0.84
N GLY A 32 16.86 11.66 -1.75
CA GLY A 32 16.54 10.59 -2.69
C GLY A 32 16.23 9.27 -1.98
N VAL A 33 17.09 8.85 -1.04
CA VAL A 33 16.86 7.64 -0.23
C VAL A 33 15.59 7.79 0.60
N GLN A 34 15.43 8.89 1.33
CA GLN A 34 14.25 9.15 2.16
C GLN A 34 12.94 9.06 1.37
N ARG A 35 12.90 9.64 0.16
CA ARG A 35 11.71 9.55 -0.72
C ARG A 35 11.48 8.16 -1.29
N SER A 36 12.53 7.33 -1.37
CA SER A 36 12.48 5.99 -1.97
C SER A 36 12.11 4.90 -0.97
N LEU A 37 12.39 5.07 0.32
CA LEU A 37 12.15 4.06 1.36
C LEU A 37 10.71 3.52 1.39
N PRO A 38 9.64 4.36 1.31
CA PRO A 38 8.28 3.84 1.26
C PRO A 38 8.02 2.92 0.06
N TRP A 39 8.60 3.26 -1.10
CA TRP A 39 8.49 2.44 -2.31
C TRP A 39 9.18 1.10 -2.14
N TYR A 40 10.41 1.09 -1.61
CA TYR A 40 11.18 -0.14 -1.44
C TYR A 40 10.50 -1.11 -0.47
N TRP A 41 10.04 -0.63 0.69
CA TRP A 41 9.30 -1.46 1.64
C TRP A 41 7.98 -1.96 1.07
N GLY A 42 7.25 -1.09 0.37
CA GLY A 42 5.99 -1.47 -0.27
C GLY A 42 6.18 -2.51 -1.37
N ASP A 43 7.17 -2.35 -2.25
CA ASP A 43 7.49 -3.30 -3.31
C ASP A 43 7.98 -4.63 -2.76
N TRP A 44 8.83 -4.61 -1.73
CA TRP A 44 9.33 -5.82 -1.09
C TRP A 44 8.20 -6.65 -0.47
N LEU A 45 7.28 -5.99 0.25
CA LEU A 45 6.09 -6.64 0.83
C LEU A 45 5.09 -7.12 -0.23
N ALA A 46 4.85 -6.30 -1.27
CA ALA A 46 3.96 -6.65 -2.38
C ALA A 46 4.49 -7.86 -3.16
N PHE A 47 5.79 -7.90 -3.42
CA PHE A 47 6.44 -9.02 -4.10
C PHE A 47 6.31 -10.31 -3.31
N ALA A 48 6.54 -10.28 -1.99
CA ALA A 48 6.41 -11.46 -1.13
C ALA A 48 4.98 -12.03 -1.16
N SER A 49 3.96 -11.18 -1.03
CA SER A 49 2.54 -11.60 -1.07
C SER A 49 2.10 -12.14 -2.44
N GLN A 50 2.51 -11.48 -3.53
CA GLN A 50 2.25 -11.98 -4.88
C GLN A 50 2.97 -13.31 -5.16
N SER A 51 4.16 -13.51 -4.60
CA SER A 51 4.94 -14.74 -4.77
C SER A 51 4.31 -15.91 -4.04
N ALA A 52 3.81 -15.70 -2.81
CA ALA A 52 2.99 -16.69 -2.09
C ALA A 52 1.74 -17.07 -2.90
N THR A 53 1.12 -16.10 -3.56
CA THR A 53 -0.06 -16.34 -4.40
C THR A 53 0.27 -17.11 -5.70
N ARG A 54 1.39 -16.79 -6.37
CA ARG A 54 1.75 -17.39 -7.66
C ARG A 54 2.37 -18.77 -7.55
N ALA A 55 3.00 -19.06 -6.42
CA ALA A 55 3.70 -20.31 -6.26
C ALA A 55 2.79 -21.36 -5.62
N GLY A 56 2.42 -22.36 -6.41
CA GLY A 56 2.08 -23.66 -5.84
C GLY A 56 3.29 -24.27 -5.09
N ARG A 57 3.26 -25.58 -4.84
CA ARG A 57 4.28 -26.34 -4.06
C ARG A 57 5.75 -26.25 -4.54
N ASN A 58 6.06 -25.49 -5.59
CA ASN A 58 7.40 -25.33 -6.19
C ASN A 58 7.94 -23.87 -6.12
N ALA A 59 7.48 -23.07 -5.16
CA ALA A 59 8.06 -21.75 -4.92
C ALA A 59 9.55 -21.88 -4.55
N ARG A 60 10.44 -21.16 -5.23
CA ARG A 60 11.83 -20.98 -4.76
C ARG A 60 11.93 -20.17 -3.47
N MET A 61 10.84 -19.49 -3.10
CA MET A 61 10.72 -18.61 -1.94
C MET A 61 9.35 -18.86 -1.29
N HIS A 62 9.33 -19.54 -0.15
CA HIS A 62 8.15 -19.70 0.69
C HIS A 62 8.21 -18.66 1.81
N ILE A 63 7.75 -17.45 1.53
CA ILE A 63 7.41 -16.50 2.59
C ILE A 63 5.90 -16.50 2.72
N ASP A 64 5.43 -16.89 3.89
CA ASP A 64 4.03 -16.79 4.26
C ASP A 64 3.66 -15.30 4.31
N ASP A 65 2.67 -14.88 3.55
CA ASP A 65 2.30 -13.46 3.43
C ASP A 65 1.41 -12.95 4.58
N GLY A 66 1.38 -13.74 5.66
CA GLY A 66 0.71 -13.48 6.91
C GLY A 66 1.56 -12.71 7.95
N PRO A 67 1.21 -12.83 9.25
CA PRO A 67 1.81 -12.05 10.34
C PRO A 67 3.33 -12.12 10.42
N ALA A 68 3.94 -13.26 10.06
CA ALA A 68 5.39 -13.46 10.12
C ALA A 68 6.17 -12.51 9.17
N LEU A 69 5.65 -12.25 7.96
CA LEU A 69 6.27 -11.31 7.03
C LEU A 69 6.26 -9.89 7.58
N TYR A 70 5.14 -9.48 8.19
CA TYR A 70 5.06 -8.16 8.80
C TYR A 70 5.95 -8.04 10.03
N HIS A 71 6.04 -9.06 10.89
CA HIS A 71 6.98 -9.06 12.00
C HIS A 71 8.43 -8.91 11.53
N LEU A 72 8.84 -9.66 10.50
CA LEU A 72 10.16 -9.49 9.90
C LEU A 72 10.38 -8.06 9.36
N ALA A 73 9.37 -7.50 8.71
CA ALA A 73 9.44 -6.13 8.21
C ALA A 73 9.55 -5.09 9.35
N GLU A 74 8.80 -5.25 10.44
CA GLU A 74 8.88 -4.39 11.63
C GLU A 74 10.26 -4.50 12.29
N GLU A 75 10.81 -5.71 12.41
CA GLU A 75 12.15 -5.95 12.97
C GLU A 75 13.25 -5.28 12.13
N LEU A 76 13.18 -5.39 10.80
CA LEU A 76 14.19 -4.85 9.89
C LEU A 76 14.08 -3.33 9.69
N SER A 77 12.86 -2.79 9.70
CA SER A 77 12.59 -1.39 9.35
C SER A 77 12.38 -0.48 10.56
N HIS A 78 12.02 -1.05 11.72
CA HIS A 78 11.49 -0.34 12.89
C HIS A 78 10.26 0.53 12.60
N LEU A 79 9.55 0.27 11.49
CA LEU A 79 8.28 0.89 11.17
C LEU A 79 7.13 0.07 11.76
N SER A 80 6.01 0.72 12.05
CA SER A 80 4.82 0.01 12.53
C SER A 80 4.17 -0.82 11.42
N TYR A 81 3.50 -1.90 11.81
CA TYR A 81 2.62 -2.70 10.95
C TYR A 81 1.75 -1.84 10.03
N GLN A 82 1.04 -0.85 10.59
CA GLN A 82 0.13 0.01 9.81
C GLN A 82 0.87 0.80 8.72
N THR A 83 2.08 1.28 9.02
CA THR A 83 2.90 2.03 8.04
C THR A 83 3.33 1.11 6.90
N LEU A 84 3.85 -0.07 7.24
CA LEU A 84 4.28 -1.09 6.28
C LEU A 84 3.12 -1.57 5.41
N ARG A 85 1.97 -1.81 6.02
CA ARG A 85 0.74 -2.19 5.32
C ARG A 85 0.26 -1.10 4.37
N ASN A 86 0.33 0.16 4.77
CA ASN A 86 0.03 1.30 3.88
C ASN A 86 1.03 1.38 2.72
N TYR A 87 2.31 1.09 2.96
CA TYR A 87 3.30 1.09 1.89
C TYR A 87 3.04 -0.01 0.86
N LYS A 88 2.75 -1.23 1.34
CA LYS A 88 2.37 -2.37 0.50
C LYS A 88 1.14 -2.04 -0.35
N SER A 89 0.06 -1.54 0.26
CA SER A 89 -1.20 -1.32 -0.45
C SER A 89 -1.08 -0.31 -1.59
N VAL A 90 -0.29 0.75 -1.43
CA VAL A 90 -0.01 1.71 -2.52
C VAL A 90 0.77 1.06 -3.64
N CYS A 91 1.79 0.25 -3.31
CA CYS A 91 2.62 -0.40 -4.31
C CYS A 91 1.90 -1.51 -5.08
N GLU A 92 0.92 -2.17 -4.45
CA GLU A 92 0.01 -3.13 -5.09
C GLU A 92 -1.01 -2.43 -6.00
N ALA A 93 -1.61 -1.34 -5.53
CA ALA A 93 -2.59 -0.58 -6.32
C ALA A 93 -1.95 0.11 -7.54
N ILE A 94 -0.71 0.58 -7.39
CA ILE A 94 0.01 1.35 -8.40
C ILE A 94 1.38 0.69 -8.65
N PRO A 95 1.43 -0.29 -9.56
CA PRO A 95 2.67 -0.96 -9.95
C PRO A 95 3.74 0.02 -10.46
N LEU A 96 5.01 -0.38 -10.39
CA LEU A 96 6.16 0.46 -10.71
C LEU A 96 6.04 1.22 -12.04
N TYR A 97 5.51 0.59 -13.10
CA TYR A 97 5.38 1.20 -14.43
C TYR A 97 4.31 2.30 -14.54
N ARG A 98 3.41 2.43 -13.56
CA ARG A 98 2.38 3.49 -13.48
C ARG A 98 2.79 4.66 -12.57
N ARG A 99 3.87 4.52 -11.82
CA ARG A 99 4.32 5.55 -10.87
C ARG A 99 4.94 6.74 -11.60
N LYS A 100 4.68 7.95 -11.09
CA LYS A 100 5.23 9.19 -11.63
C LYS A 100 6.45 9.62 -10.82
N TYR A 101 7.62 9.67 -11.46
CA TYR A 101 8.88 10.04 -10.80
C TYR A 101 8.84 11.45 -10.18
N SER A 102 8.10 12.37 -10.80
CA SER A 102 7.93 13.74 -10.34
C SER A 102 7.05 13.86 -9.08
N LEU A 103 6.24 12.83 -8.77
CA LEU A 103 5.28 12.85 -7.68
C LEU A 103 5.77 12.05 -6.48
N SER A 104 5.51 12.58 -5.28
CA SER A 104 5.87 11.89 -4.03
C SER A 104 5.02 10.64 -3.79
N PHE A 105 5.49 9.76 -2.89
CA PHE A 105 4.71 8.61 -2.41
C PHE A 105 3.31 9.00 -1.93
N THR A 106 3.17 10.16 -1.27
CA THR A 106 1.88 10.60 -0.73
C THR A 106 0.87 10.97 -1.82
N HIS A 107 1.30 11.44 -3.00
CA HIS A 107 0.37 11.64 -4.12
C HIS A 107 -0.26 10.32 -4.54
N HIS A 108 0.58 9.30 -4.69
CA HIS A 108 0.16 7.95 -5.03
C HIS A 108 -0.71 7.34 -3.92
N GLN A 109 -0.37 7.60 -2.64
CA GLN A 109 -1.19 7.16 -1.52
C GLN A 109 -2.61 7.74 -1.54
N ILE A 110 -2.80 8.98 -1.98
CA ILE A 110 -4.13 9.59 -2.07
C ILE A 110 -5.00 8.84 -3.08
N VAL A 111 -4.44 8.47 -4.24
CA VAL A 111 -5.20 7.84 -5.32
C VAL A 111 -5.25 6.32 -5.22
N ALA A 112 -4.37 5.68 -4.45
CA ALA A 112 -4.32 4.22 -4.31
C ALA A 112 -5.62 3.58 -3.82
N ASN A 113 -6.52 4.38 -3.23
CA ASN A 113 -7.83 3.93 -2.79
C ASN A 113 -8.91 3.94 -3.89
N ILE A 114 -8.68 4.61 -5.01
CA ILE A 114 -9.60 4.68 -6.15
C ILE A 114 -9.63 3.30 -6.81
N PRO A 115 -10.80 2.63 -6.94
CA PRO A 115 -10.85 1.27 -7.47
C PRO A 115 -10.43 1.15 -8.93
N ASP A 116 -10.76 2.13 -9.77
CA ASP A 116 -10.43 2.12 -11.19
C ASP A 116 -8.97 2.55 -11.43
N PRO A 117 -8.11 1.67 -11.96
CA PRO A 117 -6.74 2.02 -12.33
C PRO A 117 -6.64 3.18 -13.33
N ALA A 118 -7.57 3.27 -14.28
CA ALA A 118 -7.55 4.35 -15.28
C ALA A 118 -7.81 5.71 -14.62
N GLU A 119 -8.71 5.75 -13.64
CA GLU A 119 -8.97 6.96 -12.87
C GLU A 119 -7.76 7.35 -12.00
N GLN A 120 -7.09 6.39 -11.35
CA GLN A 120 -5.83 6.66 -10.64
C GLN A 120 -4.79 7.33 -11.55
N ASP A 121 -4.61 6.80 -12.77
CA ASP A 121 -3.65 7.31 -13.75
C ASP A 121 -4.01 8.73 -14.18
N ASN A 122 -5.29 9.00 -14.45
CA ASN A 122 -5.77 10.35 -14.78
C ASN A 122 -5.44 11.37 -13.68
N TRP A 123 -5.65 11.02 -12.41
CA TRP A 123 -5.35 11.90 -11.29
C TRP A 123 -3.85 12.16 -11.11
N LEU A 124 -3.02 11.12 -11.31
CA LEU A 124 -1.56 11.26 -11.27
C LEU A 124 -1.05 12.09 -12.45
N ASP A 125 -1.56 11.87 -13.66
CA ASP A 125 -1.21 12.62 -14.86
C ASP A 125 -1.55 14.11 -14.70
N GLU A 126 -2.74 14.42 -14.19
CA GLU A 126 -3.15 15.80 -13.95
C GLU A 126 -2.32 16.46 -12.84
N ALA A 127 -1.98 15.73 -11.77
CA ALA A 127 -1.11 16.24 -10.72
C ALA A 127 0.31 16.52 -11.24
N GLU A 128 0.90 15.62 -12.03
CA GLU A 128 2.21 15.81 -12.64
C GLU A 128 2.20 16.99 -13.61
N LYS A 129 1.22 17.03 -14.52
CA LYS A 129 1.08 18.08 -15.53
C LYS A 129 0.89 19.48 -14.95
N LYS A 130 0.13 19.59 -13.86
CA LYS A 130 -0.18 20.88 -13.21
C LYS A 130 0.78 21.22 -12.08
N GLY A 131 1.71 20.32 -11.74
CA GLY A 131 2.61 20.49 -10.60
C GLY A 131 1.88 20.60 -9.26
N TRP A 132 0.78 19.87 -9.10
CA TRP A 132 -0.02 19.93 -7.88
C TRP A 132 0.74 19.43 -6.67
N SER A 133 0.52 20.11 -5.55
CA SER A 133 0.83 19.60 -4.23
C SER A 133 -0.14 18.49 -3.82
N VAL A 134 0.26 17.71 -2.81
CA VAL A 134 -0.56 16.68 -2.16
C VAL A 134 -1.92 17.24 -1.72
N SER A 135 -1.95 18.49 -1.24
CA SER A 135 -3.18 19.14 -0.78
C SER A 135 -4.13 19.47 -1.94
N GLU A 136 -3.58 19.96 -3.05
CA GLU A 136 -4.34 20.30 -4.24
C GLU A 136 -4.92 19.05 -4.91
N LEU A 137 -4.13 17.99 -5.08
CA LEU A 137 -4.63 16.71 -5.58
C LEU A 137 -5.78 16.18 -4.70
N ARG A 138 -5.59 16.19 -3.37
CA ARG A 138 -6.64 15.76 -2.43
C ARG A 138 -7.89 16.64 -2.52
N MET A 139 -7.75 17.94 -2.74
CA MET A 139 -8.88 18.84 -2.91
C MET A 139 -9.61 18.57 -4.24
N ALA A 140 -8.88 18.41 -5.33
CA ALA A 140 -9.43 18.16 -6.66
C ALA A 140 -10.26 16.86 -6.69
N ILE A 141 -9.71 15.77 -6.13
CA ILE A 141 -10.42 14.49 -5.99
C ILE A 141 -11.69 14.66 -5.17
N ARG A 142 -11.61 15.35 -4.03
CA ARG A 142 -12.78 15.60 -3.19
C ARG A 142 -13.87 16.40 -3.90
N LEU A 143 -13.50 17.38 -4.71
CA LEU A 143 -14.45 18.17 -5.48
C LEU A 143 -15.13 17.33 -6.57
N ALA A 144 -14.37 16.47 -7.27
CA ALA A 144 -14.89 15.59 -8.30
C ALA A 144 -15.92 14.57 -7.77
N TYR A 145 -15.66 13.97 -6.60
CA TYR A 145 -16.63 13.04 -6.00
C TYR A 145 -17.76 13.75 -5.22
N ARG A 146 -17.60 15.02 -4.84
CA ARG A 146 -18.67 15.80 -4.19
C ARG A 146 -19.81 16.16 -5.15
N THR A 147 -19.55 16.17 -6.45
CA THR A 147 -20.57 16.36 -7.47
C THR A 147 -21.47 15.15 -7.70
N GLU A 148 -21.19 14.00 -7.07
CA GLU A 148 -21.92 12.75 -7.34
C GLU A 148 -22.87 12.24 -6.23
N GLU A 149 -22.79 12.59 -4.92
CA GLU A 149 -23.88 12.36 -3.89
C GLU A 149 -23.51 12.89 -2.47
N PRO A 150 -24.46 12.99 -1.49
CA PRO A 150 -24.38 13.84 -0.29
C PRO A 150 -23.43 13.37 0.83
N VAL A 151 -23.03 14.35 1.65
CA VAL A 151 -21.99 14.30 2.69
C VAL A 151 -22.44 13.54 3.95
N GLU A 152 -21.67 12.52 4.37
CA GLU A 152 -21.44 12.23 5.79
C GLU A 152 -20.13 11.44 6.03
N GLY A 153 -19.34 11.88 7.03
CA GLY A 153 -18.21 11.12 7.59
C GLY A 153 -16.81 11.38 7.00
N ARG A 154 -16.11 12.42 7.49
CA ARG A 154 -14.64 12.53 7.31
C ARG A 154 -13.98 11.31 7.98
N ASP A 155 -13.18 10.58 7.20
CA ASP A 155 -12.35 9.39 7.54
C ASP A 155 -12.95 8.00 7.23
N ASP A 156 -14.24 7.89 6.90
CA ASP A 156 -14.88 6.57 6.68
C ASP A 156 -14.63 6.00 5.27
N GLY A 157 -14.49 6.85 4.25
CA GLY A 157 -14.30 6.41 2.86
C GLY A 157 -13.02 5.59 2.64
N SER A 158 -11.89 5.97 3.26
CA SER A 158 -10.62 5.22 3.13
C SER A 158 -10.73 3.84 3.77
N ARG A 159 -11.41 3.74 4.93
CA ARG A 159 -11.59 2.46 5.63
C ARG A 159 -12.59 1.58 4.91
N ARG A 160 -13.72 2.12 4.42
CA ARG A 160 -14.70 1.40 3.60
C ARG A 160 -14.08 0.83 2.33
N SER A 161 -13.35 1.65 1.55
CA SER A 161 -12.68 1.18 0.33
C SER A 161 -11.59 0.16 0.61
N GLN A 162 -10.88 0.28 1.74
CA GLN A 162 -9.91 -0.73 2.17
C GLN A 162 -10.60 -2.05 2.52
N ILE A 163 -11.70 -2.01 3.29
CA ILE A 163 -12.50 -3.19 3.64
C ILE A 163 -12.99 -3.88 2.36
N LEU A 164 -13.48 -3.12 1.37
CA LEU A 164 -13.93 -3.68 0.10
C LEU A 164 -12.82 -4.43 -0.65
N ARG A 165 -11.60 -3.88 -0.71
CA ARG A 165 -10.45 -4.58 -1.32
C ARG A 165 -10.04 -5.84 -0.54
N GLU A 166 -10.07 -5.78 0.79
CA GLU A 166 -9.80 -6.94 1.63
C GLU A 166 -10.85 -8.04 1.42
N MET A 167 -12.12 -7.67 1.30
CA MET A 167 -13.20 -8.62 1.01
C MET A 167 -13.03 -9.26 -0.37
N GLU A 168 -12.65 -8.48 -1.40
CA GLU A 168 -12.38 -9.01 -2.74
C GLU A 168 -11.16 -9.95 -2.75
N SER A 169 -10.10 -9.59 -2.03
CA SER A 169 -8.93 -10.45 -1.83
C SER A 169 -9.29 -11.75 -1.13
N LEU A 170 -10.07 -11.68 -0.04
CA LEU A 170 -10.53 -12.87 0.70
C LEU A 170 -11.37 -13.77 -0.21
N ALA A 171 -12.33 -13.21 -0.95
CA ALA A 171 -13.15 -13.98 -1.89
C ALA A 171 -12.31 -14.69 -2.95
N SER A 172 -11.28 -14.01 -3.49
CA SER A 172 -10.33 -14.61 -4.43
C SER A 172 -9.53 -15.76 -3.80
N LEU A 173 -9.08 -15.60 -2.55
CA LEU A 173 -8.32 -16.63 -1.84
C LEU A 173 -9.17 -17.85 -1.53
N LEU A 174 -10.39 -17.68 -1.00
CA LEU A 174 -11.32 -18.78 -0.71
C LEU A 174 -11.60 -19.61 -1.96
N LYS A 175 -11.87 -18.94 -3.09
CA LYS A 175 -12.07 -19.61 -4.38
C LYS A 175 -10.84 -20.37 -4.85
N LYS A 176 -9.64 -19.82 -4.63
CA LYS A 176 -8.38 -20.44 -5.04
C LYS A 176 -8.04 -21.67 -4.20
N GLU A 177 -8.25 -21.59 -2.89
CA GLU A 177 -8.05 -22.71 -1.96
C GLU A 177 -9.10 -23.83 -2.13
N ARG A 178 -10.16 -23.56 -2.90
CA ARG A 178 -11.27 -24.49 -3.13
C ARG A 178 -11.81 -25.01 -1.80
N VAL A 179 -12.14 -24.08 -0.91
CA VAL A 179 -12.61 -24.40 0.45
C VAL A 179 -13.81 -25.35 0.46
N GLU A 180 -14.61 -25.33 -0.61
CA GLU A 180 -15.71 -26.26 -0.88
C GLU A 180 -15.28 -27.74 -1.04
N ASP A 181 -14.01 -28.01 -1.29
CA ASP A 181 -13.46 -29.37 -1.46
C ASP A 181 -12.65 -29.85 -0.24
N LEU A 182 -12.49 -29.02 0.79
CA LEU A 182 -11.75 -29.38 2.00
C LEU A 182 -12.51 -30.42 2.84
N PRO A 183 -11.81 -31.16 3.74
CA PRO A 183 -12.46 -32.10 4.64
C PRO A 183 -13.55 -31.41 5.49
N PRO A 184 -14.67 -32.10 5.80
CA PRO A 184 -15.80 -31.49 6.52
C PRO A 184 -15.40 -30.77 7.82
N ALA A 185 -14.54 -31.40 8.63
CA ALA A 185 -14.05 -30.80 9.87
C ALA A 185 -13.28 -29.48 9.66
N THR A 186 -12.64 -29.30 8.50
CA THR A 186 -11.96 -28.05 8.13
C THR A 186 -12.96 -27.03 7.60
N GLN A 187 -13.96 -27.46 6.82
CA GLN A 187 -15.05 -26.60 6.36
C GLN A 187 -15.81 -25.98 7.53
N ASP A 188 -16.07 -26.75 8.58
CA ASP A 188 -16.74 -26.25 9.80
C ASP A 188 -15.98 -25.08 10.43
N VAL A 189 -14.65 -25.14 10.43
CA VAL A 189 -13.80 -24.04 10.94
C VAL A 189 -13.94 -22.80 10.06
N TRP A 190 -13.89 -22.94 8.74
CA TRP A 190 -14.09 -21.82 7.81
C TRP A 190 -15.49 -21.21 7.94
N MET A 191 -16.52 -22.04 8.07
CA MET A 191 -17.91 -21.61 8.25
C MET A 191 -18.08 -20.77 9.53
N GLU A 192 -17.53 -21.21 10.66
CA GLU A 192 -17.59 -20.43 11.89
C GLU A 192 -16.84 -19.08 11.78
N GLN A 193 -15.73 -19.01 11.04
CA GLN A 193 -15.01 -17.76 10.81
C GLN A 193 -15.74 -16.81 9.85
N LEU A 194 -16.44 -17.33 8.84
CA LEU A 194 -17.19 -16.52 7.86
C LEU A 194 -18.56 -16.06 8.37
N LYS A 195 -19.09 -16.71 9.41
CA LYS A 195 -20.41 -16.45 9.99
C LYS A 195 -20.69 -14.97 10.32
N PRO A 196 -19.77 -14.17 10.91
CA PRO A 196 -20.02 -12.75 11.17
C PRO A 196 -20.18 -11.93 9.88
N ILE A 197 -19.48 -12.31 8.82
CA ILE A 197 -19.55 -11.64 7.51
C ILE A 197 -20.91 -11.95 6.86
N VAL A 198 -21.34 -13.21 6.90
CA VAL A 198 -22.65 -13.64 6.39
C VAL A 198 -23.78 -12.94 7.14
N ALA A 199 -23.73 -12.90 8.47
CA ALA A 199 -24.74 -12.21 9.27
C ALA A 199 -24.83 -10.71 8.92
N THR A 200 -23.69 -10.06 8.65
CA THR A 200 -23.68 -8.67 8.20
C THR A 200 -24.33 -8.52 6.83
N TYR A 201 -24.09 -9.44 5.90
CA TYR A 201 -24.72 -9.46 4.57
C TYR A 201 -26.24 -9.63 4.66
N GLU A 202 -26.72 -10.56 5.49
CA GLU A 202 -28.15 -10.81 5.69
C GLU A 202 -28.87 -9.56 6.21
N ILE A 203 -28.31 -8.89 7.21
CA ILE A 203 -28.83 -7.60 7.73
C ILE A 203 -28.93 -6.56 6.60
N LEU A 204 -27.94 -6.47 5.73
CA LEU A 204 -27.94 -5.52 4.62
C LEU A 204 -28.98 -5.86 3.54
N CYS A 205 -29.28 -7.14 3.34
CA CYS A 205 -30.36 -7.58 2.46
C CYS A 205 -31.73 -7.18 3.03
N GLU A 206 -31.97 -7.41 4.32
CA GLU A 206 -33.22 -7.04 4.99
C GLU A 206 -33.50 -5.53 4.96
N LEU A 207 -32.45 -4.69 5.02
CA LEU A 207 -32.58 -3.23 4.92
C LEU A 207 -32.93 -2.72 3.52
N ARG A 208 -32.89 -3.59 2.49
CA ARG A 208 -33.22 -3.25 1.10
C ARG A 208 -34.62 -3.70 0.66
N GLU A 209 -35.33 -4.44 1.51
CA GLU A 209 -36.74 -4.86 1.34
C GLU A 209 -37.71 -3.84 1.95
#